data_AF-A0A8B7ZP65-F1
#
_entry.id   AF-A0A8B7ZP65-F1
#
_cell.length_a   1.000
_cell.length_b   1.000
_cell.length_c   1.000
_cell.angle_alpha   90.00
_cell.angle_beta   90.00
_cell.angle_gamma   90.00
#
_symmetry.space_group_name_H-M   'P 1'
#
loop_
_entity.id
_entity.type
_entity.pdbx_description
1 polymer ?
#
loop_
_entity_poly.entity_id
_entity_poly.type
_entity_poly.pdbx_seq_one_letter_code
_entity_poly.pdbx_strand_id
1 'polypeptide(L)'
;MGLQEKTELFLEVFGNSLVRRQTRDYIVSKANDFIRMVTDLDYLARELPAFDLSLLKFKERDQLEAIFKFWRGSDDRVFDISKCWDNRLRHYLANRYDSRVGVYDWDYNMKLLDRGAGIIHKKEYSYWRETGSAFSVREGTYDVPNKTLASGLIVKTSGGNVPQRGYWGDIVSSPYLAFGIECNEASLMKKTNDTYTKTAQDISEYNILAILHELTTGEKYVLPKPSKETESKEKANSEGAKLEEITEEDEEEEEEEKSNKNEEKELEENGESDQTSVEHENIPIEDVKIHFLPIGSAREINKKGKYKGLFNIIYLSNSMVHYLTEDLRAVFADQAMVITETARFMLELKTEQCQEFLSKVTGMATAVGCQITSHGDALKDSFLRFRFERKT
;
A
#
# COMPACT_ATOMS: atom_id res chain seq x y z
N MET A 1 -3.69 7.40 18.66
CA MET A 1 -3.75 6.15 17.87
C MET A 1 -2.51 5.34 18.16
N GLY A 2 -2.66 4.10 18.65
CA GLY A 2 -1.52 3.24 18.97
C GLY A 2 -0.76 2.78 17.70
N LEU A 3 0.46 2.26 17.85
CA LEU A 3 1.26 1.79 16.72
C LEU A 3 0.59 0.62 15.96
N GLN A 4 -0.01 -0.32 16.70
CA GLN A 4 -0.77 -1.43 16.12
C GLN A 4 -1.97 -0.93 15.31
N GLU A 5 -2.75 -0.02 15.89
CA GLU A 5 -3.92 0.59 15.25
C GLU A 5 -3.53 1.37 13.98
N LYS A 6 -2.40 2.12 14.00
CA LYS A 6 -1.84 2.78 12.80
C LYS A 6 -1.49 1.78 11.70
N THR A 7 -0.94 0.62 12.07
CA THR A 7 -0.55 -0.46 11.15
C THR A 7 -1.78 -1.07 10.47
N GLU A 8 -2.78 -1.46 11.26
CA GLU A 8 -4.03 -2.02 10.75
C GLU A 8 -4.76 -1.03 9.85
N LEU A 9 -4.87 0.22 10.27
CA LEU A 9 -5.49 1.30 9.51
C LEU A 9 -4.78 1.50 8.16
N PHE A 10 -3.44 1.52 8.13
CA PHE A 10 -2.67 1.66 6.90
C PHE A 10 -2.96 0.50 5.93
N LEU A 11 -2.86 -0.73 6.40
CA LEU A 11 -3.07 -1.92 5.56
C LEU A 11 -4.50 -2.00 5.04
N GLU A 12 -5.48 -1.65 5.88
CA GLU A 12 -6.89 -1.60 5.51
C GLU A 12 -7.16 -0.56 4.42
N VAL A 13 -6.65 0.67 4.58
CA VAL A 13 -6.77 1.73 3.56
C VAL A 13 -6.05 1.34 2.27
N PHE A 14 -4.89 0.70 2.37
CA PHE A 14 -4.05 0.31 1.24
C PHE A 14 -4.64 -0.84 0.41
N GLY A 15 -5.12 -1.90 1.09
CA GLY A 15 -5.35 -3.20 0.48
C GLY A 15 -6.81 -3.64 0.37
N ASN A 16 -7.76 -2.93 0.99
CA ASN A 16 -9.15 -3.38 1.04
C ASN A 16 -10.11 -2.52 0.24
N SER A 17 -10.97 -3.19 -0.51
CA SER A 17 -12.13 -2.61 -1.19
C SER A 17 -13.15 -2.06 -0.17
N LEU A 18 -13.42 -2.81 0.90
CA LEU A 18 -14.31 -2.41 1.98
C LEU A 18 -13.52 -2.18 3.27
N VAL A 19 -13.91 -1.15 4.01
CA VAL A 19 -13.28 -0.74 5.26
C VAL A 19 -14.29 -0.68 6.39
N ARG A 20 -13.80 -0.68 7.62
CA ARG A 20 -14.56 -0.45 8.84
C ARG A 20 -15.03 1.00 8.90
N ARG A 21 -16.11 1.24 9.65
CA ARG A 21 -16.64 2.59 9.90
C ARG A 21 -15.61 3.54 10.50
N GLN A 22 -14.80 3.07 11.44
CA GLN A 22 -13.72 3.86 12.07
C GLN A 22 -12.70 4.33 11.03
N THR A 23 -12.28 3.46 10.12
CA THR A 23 -11.37 3.80 9.01
C THR A 23 -11.97 4.85 8.09
N ARG A 24 -13.27 4.73 7.75
CA ARG A 24 -13.98 5.76 6.98
C ARG A 24 -13.94 7.11 7.71
N ASP A 25 -14.26 7.13 8.99
CA ASP A 25 -14.32 8.35 9.78
C ASP A 25 -12.93 9.02 9.87
N TYR A 26 -11.87 8.21 9.98
CA TYR A 26 -10.49 8.68 9.86
C TYR A 26 -10.19 9.29 8.48
N ILE A 27 -10.56 8.62 7.39
CA ILE A 27 -10.39 9.14 6.01
C ILE A 27 -11.12 10.47 5.85
N VAL A 28 -12.35 10.60 6.35
CA VAL A 28 -13.16 11.83 6.29
C VAL A 28 -12.49 12.95 7.07
N SER A 29 -11.99 12.66 8.28
CA SER A 29 -11.23 13.61 9.09
C SER A 29 -10.00 14.12 8.33
N LYS A 30 -9.15 13.21 7.84
CA LYS A 30 -7.94 13.57 7.07
C LYS A 30 -8.24 14.25 5.73
N ALA A 31 -9.35 13.94 5.09
CA ALA A 31 -9.77 14.64 3.88
C ALA A 31 -10.05 16.12 4.15
N ASN A 32 -10.59 16.49 5.31
CA ASN A 32 -10.78 17.90 5.69
C ASN A 32 -9.43 18.62 5.84
N ASP A 33 -8.46 17.98 6.50
CA ASP A 33 -7.11 18.52 6.67
C ASP A 33 -6.41 18.68 5.32
N PHE A 34 -6.47 17.65 4.47
CA PHE A 34 -5.85 17.67 3.14
C PHE A 34 -6.47 18.73 2.23
N ILE A 35 -7.78 19.00 2.31
CA ILE A 35 -8.41 20.12 1.59
C ILE A 35 -7.77 21.45 2.01
N ARG A 36 -7.56 21.67 3.30
CA ARG A 36 -6.91 22.89 3.81
C ARG A 36 -5.46 22.96 3.33
N MET A 37 -4.71 21.86 3.42
CA MET A 37 -3.30 21.79 3.00
C MET A 37 -3.10 22.06 1.50
N VAL A 38 -4.01 21.61 0.63
CA VAL A 38 -3.89 21.88 -0.81
C VAL A 38 -4.44 23.23 -1.24
N THR A 39 -5.21 23.92 -0.40
CA THR A 39 -5.76 25.26 -0.67
C THR A 39 -4.90 26.36 -0.04
N ASP A 40 -4.33 26.11 1.14
CA ASP A 40 -3.44 26.99 1.90
C ASP A 40 -2.07 26.30 2.11
N LEU A 41 -1.06 26.80 1.41
CA LEU A 41 0.31 26.27 1.48
C LEU A 41 1.04 26.69 2.76
N ASP A 42 0.63 27.77 3.41
CA ASP A 42 1.21 28.19 4.69
C ASP A 42 0.71 27.27 5.80
N TYR A 43 -0.57 26.87 5.74
CA TYR A 43 -1.11 25.81 6.58
C TYR A 43 -0.36 24.48 6.37
N LEU A 44 -0.16 24.05 5.11
CA LEU A 44 0.64 22.86 4.82
C LEU A 44 2.05 22.94 5.40
N ALA A 45 2.73 24.07 5.23
CA ALA A 45 4.10 24.24 5.71
C ALA A 45 4.20 24.18 7.24
N ARG A 46 3.15 24.59 7.96
CA ARG A 46 3.07 24.50 9.41
C ARG A 46 2.79 23.07 9.89
N GLU A 47 1.82 22.39 9.28
CA GLU A 47 1.38 21.06 9.74
C GLU A 47 2.30 19.94 9.23
N LEU A 48 2.67 19.94 7.94
CA LEU A 48 3.51 18.93 7.30
C LEU A 48 4.72 19.57 6.60
N PRO A 49 5.69 20.10 7.38
CA PRO A 49 6.83 20.86 6.84
C PRO A 49 7.70 20.07 5.87
N ALA A 50 7.70 18.74 5.91
CA ALA A 50 8.42 17.90 4.95
C ALA A 50 7.82 17.96 3.54
N PHE A 51 6.55 18.33 3.36
CA PHE A 51 5.87 18.30 2.08
C PHE A 51 5.91 19.69 1.40
N ASP A 52 6.04 19.71 0.08
CA ASP A 52 5.95 20.93 -0.74
C ASP A 52 5.15 20.69 -2.01
N LEU A 53 4.03 21.42 -2.10
CA LEU A 53 3.10 21.40 -3.24
C LEU A 53 3.21 22.67 -4.11
N SER A 54 4.14 23.58 -3.83
CA SER A 54 4.28 24.88 -4.53
C SER A 54 4.60 24.72 -6.02
N LEU A 55 5.18 23.59 -6.42
CA LEU A 55 5.52 23.29 -7.81
C LEU A 55 4.35 22.74 -8.62
N LEU A 56 3.25 22.33 -7.98
CA LEU A 56 2.04 21.87 -8.66
C LEU A 56 1.30 23.03 -9.31
N LYS A 57 0.68 22.77 -10.46
CA LYS A 57 -0.19 23.76 -11.12
C LYS A 57 -1.47 23.93 -10.32
N PHE A 58 -2.09 25.11 -10.39
CA PHE A 58 -3.40 25.37 -9.75
C PHE A 58 -4.44 24.31 -10.13
N LYS A 59 -4.54 23.96 -11.41
CA LYS A 59 -5.45 22.89 -11.88
C LYS A 59 -5.20 21.53 -11.20
N GLU A 60 -3.96 21.18 -10.91
CA GLU A 60 -3.62 19.91 -10.24
C GLU A 60 -4.00 19.97 -8.75
N ARG A 61 -3.81 21.12 -8.11
CA ARG A 61 -4.29 21.36 -6.73
C ARG A 61 -5.82 21.33 -6.66
N ASP A 62 -6.52 21.93 -7.61
CA ASP A 62 -7.99 21.86 -7.71
C ASP A 62 -8.47 20.42 -7.88
N GLN A 63 -7.73 19.60 -8.64
CA GLN A 63 -8.01 18.17 -8.79
C GLN A 63 -7.83 17.40 -7.48
N LEU A 64 -6.75 17.67 -6.73
CA LEU A 64 -6.55 17.08 -5.40
C LEU A 64 -7.68 17.49 -4.44
N GLU A 65 -8.04 18.76 -4.41
CA GLU A 65 -9.15 19.26 -3.59
C GLU A 65 -10.46 18.55 -3.94
N ALA A 66 -10.76 18.36 -5.23
CA ALA A 66 -11.94 17.63 -5.69
C ALA A 66 -11.93 16.15 -5.27
N ILE A 67 -10.76 15.49 -5.26
CA ILE A 67 -10.61 14.12 -4.76
C ILE A 67 -10.88 14.06 -3.25
N PHE A 68 -10.31 14.96 -2.47
CA PHE A 68 -10.52 14.97 -1.01
C PHE A 68 -11.96 15.34 -0.63
N LYS A 69 -12.61 16.27 -1.36
CA LYS A 69 -14.05 16.53 -1.21
C LYS A 69 -14.90 15.30 -1.47
N PHE A 70 -14.49 14.45 -2.43
CA PHE A 70 -15.15 13.18 -2.69
C PHE A 70 -14.94 12.18 -1.55
N TRP A 71 -13.73 12.05 -1.00
CA TRP A 71 -13.46 11.19 0.17
C TRP A 71 -14.28 11.60 1.39
N ARG A 72 -14.43 12.91 1.62
CA ARG A 72 -15.26 13.49 2.68
C ARG A 72 -16.75 13.21 2.54
N GLY A 73 -17.25 12.99 1.32
CA GLY A 73 -18.69 12.88 1.05
C GLY A 73 -19.33 11.71 1.80
N SER A 74 -20.46 11.96 2.45
CA SER A 74 -21.16 10.96 3.30
C SER A 74 -22.01 9.96 2.52
N ASP A 75 -22.32 10.21 1.24
CA ASP A 75 -23.10 9.27 0.44
C ASP A 75 -22.23 8.14 -0.11
N ASP A 76 -22.41 6.94 0.42
CA ASP A 76 -21.68 5.74 0.02
C ASP A 76 -22.18 5.17 -1.32
N ARG A 77 -23.37 5.55 -1.78
CA ARG A 77 -23.94 5.09 -3.06
C ARG A 77 -23.27 5.72 -4.27
N VAL A 78 -22.52 6.80 -4.07
CA VAL A 78 -21.76 7.48 -5.14
C VAL A 78 -20.62 6.60 -5.65
N PHE A 79 -20.15 5.64 -4.84
CA PHE A 79 -19.08 4.73 -5.20
C PHE A 79 -19.27 3.35 -4.59
N ASP A 80 -19.97 2.50 -5.35
CA ASP A 80 -20.07 1.07 -5.06
C ASP A 80 -18.84 0.34 -5.59
N ILE A 81 -17.83 0.20 -4.72
CA ILE A 81 -16.57 -0.46 -5.07
C ILE A 81 -16.75 -1.95 -5.34
N SER A 82 -17.68 -2.63 -4.66
CA SER A 82 -17.96 -4.06 -4.88
C SER A 82 -18.46 -4.29 -6.30
N LYS A 83 -19.38 -3.43 -6.78
CA LYS A 83 -19.82 -3.44 -8.17
C LYS A 83 -18.71 -3.06 -9.15
N CYS A 84 -17.86 -2.10 -8.80
CA CYS A 84 -16.71 -1.73 -9.63
C CYS A 84 -15.73 -2.91 -9.77
N TRP A 85 -15.45 -3.61 -8.67
CA TRP A 85 -14.59 -4.79 -8.63
C TRP A 85 -15.17 -5.92 -9.48
N ASP A 86 -16.46 -6.24 -9.30
CA ASP A 86 -17.15 -7.26 -10.09
C ASP A 86 -17.11 -6.95 -11.60
N ASN A 87 -17.39 -5.70 -11.98
CA ASN A 87 -17.30 -5.26 -13.37
C ASN A 87 -15.88 -5.40 -13.93
N ARG A 88 -14.86 -5.10 -13.13
CA ARG A 88 -13.44 -5.29 -13.50
C ARG A 88 -13.14 -6.77 -13.72
N LEU A 89 -13.56 -7.65 -12.82
CA LEU A 89 -13.40 -9.10 -12.96
C LEU A 89 -14.12 -9.64 -14.20
N ARG A 90 -15.38 -9.24 -14.45
CA ARG A 90 -16.13 -9.64 -15.64
C ARG A 90 -15.45 -9.20 -16.92
N HIS A 91 -15.00 -7.95 -16.98
CA HIS A 91 -14.30 -7.43 -18.15
C HIS A 91 -12.98 -8.18 -18.39
N TYR A 92 -12.21 -8.41 -17.32
CA TYR A 92 -10.91 -9.06 -17.38
C TYR A 92 -10.99 -10.56 -17.75
N LEU A 93 -11.91 -11.30 -17.11
CA LEU A 93 -12.03 -12.73 -17.30
C LEU A 93 -12.88 -13.08 -18.53
N ALA A 94 -13.77 -12.18 -18.95
CA ALA A 94 -14.73 -12.38 -20.04
C ALA A 94 -15.46 -13.73 -19.88
N ASN A 95 -15.40 -14.59 -20.89
CA ASN A 95 -16.04 -15.91 -20.90
C ASN A 95 -15.57 -16.85 -19.77
N ARG A 96 -14.45 -16.54 -19.10
CA ARG A 96 -13.92 -17.33 -17.97
C ARG A 96 -14.44 -16.85 -16.61
N TYR A 97 -15.30 -15.83 -16.56
CA TYR A 97 -15.80 -15.29 -15.30
C TYR A 97 -16.62 -16.32 -14.50
N ASP A 98 -17.42 -17.15 -15.17
CA ASP A 98 -18.20 -18.20 -14.51
C ASP A 98 -17.31 -19.31 -13.92
N SER A 99 -16.10 -19.48 -14.47
CA SER A 99 -15.07 -20.40 -13.98
C SER A 99 -13.91 -19.70 -13.27
N ARG A 100 -14.14 -18.48 -12.74
CA ARG A 100 -13.08 -17.62 -12.16
C ARG A 100 -12.27 -18.26 -11.04
N VAL A 101 -12.89 -19.10 -10.21
CA VAL A 101 -12.19 -19.84 -9.14
C VAL A 101 -11.07 -20.72 -9.71
N GLY A 102 -11.33 -21.39 -10.84
CA GLY A 102 -10.31 -22.17 -11.55
C GLY A 102 -9.22 -21.29 -12.16
N VAL A 103 -9.57 -20.07 -12.61
CA VAL A 103 -8.58 -19.09 -13.09
C VAL A 103 -7.69 -18.61 -11.95
N TYR A 104 -8.25 -18.33 -10.77
CA TYR A 104 -7.47 -17.89 -9.60
C TYR A 104 -6.50 -18.98 -9.15
N ASP A 105 -6.94 -20.24 -9.11
CA ASP A 105 -6.09 -21.38 -8.80
C ASP A 105 -4.96 -21.53 -9.82
N TRP A 106 -5.26 -21.41 -11.10
CA TRP A 106 -4.26 -21.50 -12.16
C TRP A 106 -3.25 -20.34 -12.08
N ASP A 107 -3.72 -19.09 -11.91
CA ASP A 107 -2.85 -17.93 -11.75
C ASP A 107 -1.93 -18.07 -10.53
N TYR A 108 -2.47 -18.58 -9.41
CA TYR A 108 -1.69 -18.84 -8.21
C TYR A 108 -0.57 -19.85 -8.46
N ASN A 109 -0.92 -21.06 -8.90
CA ASN A 109 0.04 -22.16 -9.02
C ASN A 109 1.05 -21.95 -10.16
N MET A 110 0.58 -21.45 -11.31
CA MET A 110 1.40 -21.39 -12.53
C MET A 110 2.12 -20.06 -12.73
N LYS A 111 1.82 -19.05 -11.91
CA LYS A 111 2.44 -17.74 -12.06
C LYS A 111 3.00 -17.19 -10.77
N LEU A 112 2.17 -17.10 -9.74
CA LEU A 112 2.56 -16.45 -8.49
C LEU A 112 3.66 -17.23 -7.75
N LEU A 113 3.52 -18.56 -7.66
CA LEU A 113 4.52 -19.44 -7.03
C LEU A 113 5.88 -19.38 -7.73
N ASP A 114 5.91 -19.47 -9.06
CA ASP A 114 7.14 -19.44 -9.87
C ASP A 114 7.90 -18.10 -9.75
N ARG A 115 7.20 -17.04 -9.34
CA ARG A 115 7.76 -15.70 -9.10
C ARG A 115 8.22 -15.49 -7.65
N GLY A 116 8.26 -16.55 -6.84
CA GLY A 116 8.78 -16.53 -5.49
C GLY A 116 7.83 -15.93 -4.44
N ALA A 117 6.53 -15.84 -4.73
CA ALA A 117 5.53 -15.30 -3.81
C ALA A 117 4.75 -16.41 -3.06
N GLY A 118 5.40 -17.56 -2.81
CA GLY A 118 4.76 -18.73 -2.19
C GLY A 118 4.37 -18.58 -0.71
N ILE A 119 4.71 -17.46 -0.07
CA ILE A 119 4.23 -17.11 1.28
C ILE A 119 2.81 -16.59 1.28
N ILE A 120 2.34 -16.06 0.15
CA ILE A 120 0.92 -15.73 -0.01
C ILE A 120 0.19 -17.06 -0.08
N HIS A 121 -0.67 -17.36 0.90
CA HIS A 121 -1.40 -18.61 0.88
C HIS A 121 -2.51 -18.59 -0.18
N LYS A 122 -2.77 -19.73 -0.82
CA LYS A 122 -3.83 -19.88 -1.84
C LYS A 122 -5.18 -19.33 -1.39
N LYS A 123 -5.54 -19.55 -0.12
CA LYS A 123 -6.80 -19.05 0.47
C LYS A 123 -6.85 -17.53 0.50
N GLU A 124 -5.79 -16.87 0.97
CA GLU A 124 -5.67 -15.40 0.99
C GLU A 124 -5.74 -14.82 -0.42
N TYR A 125 -4.97 -15.39 -1.35
CA TYR A 125 -4.96 -14.95 -2.74
C TYR A 125 -6.35 -15.08 -3.39
N SER A 126 -7.00 -16.24 -3.23
CA SER A 126 -8.32 -16.48 -3.83
C SER A 126 -9.41 -15.60 -3.21
N TYR A 127 -9.35 -15.39 -1.89
CA TYR A 127 -10.27 -14.50 -1.18
C TYR A 127 -10.13 -13.06 -1.67
N TRP A 128 -8.90 -12.53 -1.74
CA TRP A 128 -8.64 -11.19 -2.25
C TRP A 128 -9.08 -11.03 -3.72
N ARG A 129 -8.79 -12.02 -4.59
CA ARG A 129 -9.24 -11.98 -6.00
C ARG A 129 -10.77 -11.86 -6.11
N GLU A 130 -11.50 -12.52 -5.22
CA GLU A 130 -12.96 -12.52 -5.23
C GLU A 130 -13.56 -11.24 -4.63
N THR A 131 -13.01 -10.72 -3.54
CA THR A 131 -13.64 -9.64 -2.75
C THR A 131 -12.97 -8.27 -2.90
N GLY A 132 -11.71 -8.25 -3.33
CA GLY A 132 -10.85 -7.07 -3.30
C GLY A 132 -10.41 -6.66 -1.89
N SER A 133 -10.57 -7.52 -0.88
CA SER A 133 -10.15 -7.27 0.49
C SER A 133 -9.04 -8.23 0.90
N ALA A 134 -7.94 -7.68 1.42
CA ALA A 134 -6.71 -8.42 1.70
C ALA A 134 -6.40 -8.56 3.20
N PHE A 135 -6.66 -7.53 3.99
CA PHE A 135 -6.24 -7.46 5.39
C PHE A 135 -7.46 -7.40 6.29
N SER A 136 -7.65 -8.41 7.15
CA SER A 136 -8.80 -8.45 8.06
C SER A 136 -8.36 -8.59 9.50
N VAL A 137 -8.90 -7.74 10.37
CA VAL A 137 -8.78 -7.87 11.82
C VAL A 137 -9.90 -8.80 12.32
N ARG A 138 -9.64 -9.53 13.42
CA ARG A 138 -10.68 -10.34 14.06
C ARG A 138 -11.85 -9.44 14.45
N GLU A 139 -13.08 -9.90 14.21
CA GLU A 139 -14.33 -9.22 14.58
C GLU A 139 -14.62 -7.88 13.85
N GLY A 140 -13.88 -7.57 12.79
CA GLY A 140 -14.13 -6.39 11.95
C GLY A 140 -15.33 -6.56 11.01
N THR A 141 -16.26 -5.62 11.04
CA THR A 141 -17.31 -5.50 10.00
C THR A 141 -16.82 -4.57 8.88
N TYR A 142 -16.70 -5.11 7.67
CA TYR A 142 -16.21 -4.41 6.47
C TYR A 142 -17.36 -4.18 5.49
N ASP A 143 -18.10 -3.09 5.69
CA ASP A 143 -19.32 -2.77 4.94
C ASP A 143 -19.27 -1.39 4.26
N VAL A 144 -18.22 -0.60 4.49
CA VAL A 144 -18.08 0.75 3.93
C VAL A 144 -17.14 0.78 2.73
N PRO A 145 -17.51 1.41 1.60
CA PRO A 145 -16.62 1.55 0.45
C PRO A 145 -15.34 2.35 0.75
N ASN A 146 -14.18 1.80 0.41
CA ASN A 146 -12.91 2.53 0.45
C ASN A 146 -12.80 3.54 -0.70
N LYS A 147 -13.24 4.78 -0.45
CA LYS A 147 -13.22 5.86 -1.46
C LYS A 147 -11.80 6.26 -1.90
N THR A 148 -10.75 5.88 -1.15
CA THR A 148 -9.36 6.19 -1.51
C THR A 148 -8.88 5.42 -2.73
N LEU A 149 -9.49 4.27 -3.02
CA LEU A 149 -9.19 3.43 -4.20
C LEU A 149 -9.94 3.86 -5.47
N ALA A 150 -10.81 4.88 -5.38
CA ALA A 150 -11.56 5.38 -6.52
C ALA A 150 -10.66 6.21 -7.45
N SER A 151 -10.77 5.96 -8.75
CA SER A 151 -10.08 6.74 -9.77
C SER A 151 -11.00 7.06 -10.95
N GLY A 152 -10.71 8.16 -11.64
CA GLY A 152 -11.48 8.63 -12.80
C GLY A 152 -10.82 8.20 -14.10
N LEU A 153 -11.57 7.55 -14.98
CA LEU A 153 -11.14 7.20 -16.34
C LEU A 153 -12.10 7.81 -17.36
N ILE A 154 -11.56 8.30 -18.47
CA ILE A 154 -12.36 8.71 -19.62
C ILE A 154 -12.61 7.47 -20.47
N VAL A 155 -13.85 6.98 -20.48
CA VAL A 155 -14.25 5.81 -21.25
C VAL A 155 -14.80 6.26 -22.61
N LYS A 156 -14.26 5.68 -23.69
CA LYS A 156 -14.78 5.89 -25.04
C LYS A 156 -16.01 5.03 -25.25
N THR A 157 -17.16 5.66 -25.40
CA THR A 157 -18.42 4.99 -25.75
C THR A 157 -18.84 5.35 -27.16
N SER A 158 -19.79 4.62 -27.74
CA SER A 158 -20.36 4.94 -29.06
C SER A 158 -20.94 6.35 -29.16
N GLY A 159 -21.35 6.94 -28.03
CA GLY A 159 -21.84 8.32 -27.91
C GLY A 159 -20.78 9.36 -27.54
N GLY A 160 -19.50 8.99 -27.47
CA GLY A 160 -18.40 9.89 -27.14
C GLY A 160 -17.65 9.53 -25.85
N ASN A 161 -16.82 10.46 -25.38
CA ASN A 161 -15.97 10.29 -24.20
C ASN A 161 -16.76 10.63 -22.94
N VAL A 162 -16.99 9.65 -22.07
CA VAL A 162 -17.70 9.84 -20.80
C VAL A 162 -16.71 9.67 -19.64
N PRO A 163 -16.57 10.66 -18.74
CA PRO A 163 -15.80 10.48 -17.52
C PRO A 163 -16.55 9.51 -16.59
N GLN A 164 -15.91 8.41 -16.22
CA GLN A 164 -16.44 7.41 -15.31
C GLN A 164 -15.52 7.27 -14.10
N ARG A 165 -16.10 7.34 -12.90
CA ARG A 165 -15.41 6.99 -11.66
C ARG A 165 -15.59 5.50 -11.39
N GLY A 166 -14.52 4.83 -11.00
CA GLY A 166 -14.52 3.40 -10.72
C GLY A 166 -13.24 2.96 -10.01
N TYR A 167 -13.10 1.65 -9.81
CA TYR A 167 -11.85 1.04 -9.38
C TYR A 167 -11.04 0.63 -10.62
N TRP A 168 -9.83 1.15 -10.74
CA TRP A 168 -8.91 0.87 -11.86
C TRP A 168 -7.59 0.27 -11.40
N GLY A 169 -7.51 -0.14 -10.13
CA GLY A 169 -6.34 -0.82 -9.59
C GLY A 169 -6.21 -2.26 -10.08
N ASP A 170 -5.21 -2.94 -9.53
CA ASP A 170 -4.91 -4.33 -9.83
C ASP A 170 -5.98 -5.26 -9.25
N ILE A 171 -6.30 -6.33 -9.99
CA ILE A 171 -7.26 -7.38 -9.61
C ILE A 171 -6.66 -8.78 -9.81
N VAL A 172 -5.36 -8.85 -10.09
CA VAL A 172 -4.60 -10.06 -10.42
C VAL A 172 -3.42 -10.23 -9.48
N SER A 173 -2.66 -9.16 -9.24
CA SER A 173 -1.50 -9.10 -8.36
C SER A 173 -1.88 -8.46 -7.02
N SER A 174 -1.96 -9.30 -5.98
CA SER A 174 -2.46 -8.91 -4.66
C SER A 174 -1.58 -7.88 -3.94
N PRO A 175 -2.15 -7.02 -3.07
CA PRO A 175 -1.40 -6.02 -2.30
C PRO A 175 -0.36 -6.64 -1.36
N TYR A 176 -0.48 -7.93 -1.02
CA TYR A 176 0.53 -8.69 -0.29
C TYR A 176 1.92 -8.62 -0.93
N LEU A 177 2.03 -8.38 -2.24
CA LEU A 177 3.32 -8.26 -2.92
C LEU A 177 4.14 -7.04 -2.45
N ALA A 178 3.49 -6.01 -1.91
CA ALA A 178 4.18 -4.81 -1.46
C ALA A 178 4.87 -4.99 -0.10
N PHE A 179 4.23 -5.70 0.82
CA PHE A 179 4.69 -5.79 2.22
C PHE A 179 4.68 -7.19 2.82
N GLY A 180 4.15 -8.20 2.11
CA GLY A 180 3.87 -9.53 2.67
C GLY A 180 4.77 -10.66 2.14
N ILE A 181 5.67 -10.38 1.20
CA ILE A 181 6.49 -11.43 0.56
C ILE A 181 7.95 -11.50 1.01
N GLU A 182 8.46 -10.43 1.60
CA GLU A 182 9.84 -10.30 2.05
C GLU A 182 9.83 -9.81 3.50
N CYS A 183 10.69 -10.35 4.35
CA CYS A 183 10.79 -9.94 5.75
C CYS A 183 12.22 -10.07 6.24
N ASN A 184 12.70 -9.04 6.96
CA ASN A 184 14.03 -9.04 7.57
C ASN A 184 14.10 -9.94 8.81
N GLU A 185 12.96 -10.30 9.39
CA GLU A 185 12.86 -11.15 10.57
C GLU A 185 12.69 -12.62 10.15
N ALA A 186 13.81 -13.34 10.14
CA ALA A 186 13.87 -14.72 9.64
C ALA A 186 12.92 -15.68 10.38
N SER A 187 12.57 -15.39 11.64
CA SER A 187 11.62 -16.23 12.39
C SER A 187 10.21 -16.25 11.80
N LEU A 188 9.80 -15.19 11.09
CA LEU A 188 8.51 -15.11 10.40
C LEU A 188 8.50 -15.82 9.04
N MET A 189 9.68 -16.06 8.44
CA MET A 189 9.83 -16.74 7.14
C MET A 189 10.02 -18.26 7.29
N LYS A 190 9.75 -18.82 8.47
CA LYS A 190 9.92 -20.25 8.76
C LYS A 190 8.89 -21.11 8.03
N LYS A 191 9.32 -22.30 7.63
CA LYS A 191 8.48 -23.33 7.01
C LYS A 191 8.36 -24.57 7.88
N THR A 192 7.20 -25.19 7.84
CA THR A 192 6.93 -26.52 8.40
C THR A 192 6.19 -27.33 7.34
N ASN A 193 6.67 -28.53 7.02
CA ASN A 193 6.13 -29.36 5.93
C ASN A 193 6.02 -28.58 4.60
N ASP A 194 7.09 -27.90 4.22
CA ASP A 194 7.19 -27.04 3.01
C ASP A 194 6.19 -25.87 2.90
N THR A 195 5.41 -25.62 3.95
CA THR A 195 4.42 -24.53 4.03
C THR A 195 4.89 -23.47 5.03
N TYR A 196 4.67 -22.19 4.72
CA TYR A 196 4.99 -21.10 5.65
C TYR A 196 4.08 -21.17 6.88
N THR A 197 4.66 -20.93 8.06
CA THR A 197 3.89 -20.93 9.31
C THR A 197 3.10 -19.62 9.51
N LYS A 198 3.59 -18.53 8.91
CA LYS A 198 2.97 -17.20 8.92
C LYS A 198 2.37 -16.88 7.56
N THR A 199 1.31 -16.08 7.58
CA THR A 199 0.59 -15.66 6.38
C THR A 199 1.18 -14.38 5.79
N ALA A 200 0.82 -14.04 4.55
CA ALA A 200 1.28 -12.78 3.97
C ALA A 200 0.68 -11.56 4.68
N GLN A 201 -0.50 -11.69 5.29
CA GLN A 201 -1.04 -10.70 6.22
C GLN A 201 -0.12 -10.51 7.43
N ASP A 202 0.28 -11.58 8.13
CA ASP A 202 1.16 -11.49 9.31
C ASP A 202 2.48 -10.77 8.97
N ILE A 203 3.06 -11.08 7.80
CA ILE A 203 4.30 -10.42 7.33
C ILE A 203 4.06 -8.94 7.04
N SER A 204 2.94 -8.61 6.40
CA SER A 204 2.60 -7.22 6.07
C SER A 204 2.39 -6.39 7.33
N GLU A 205 1.70 -6.94 8.34
CA GLU A 205 1.50 -6.31 9.65
C GLU A 205 2.84 -6.04 10.33
N TYR A 206 3.72 -7.05 10.42
CA TYR A 206 5.05 -6.87 11.01
C TYR A 206 5.87 -5.81 10.28
N ASN A 207 5.93 -5.87 8.94
CA ASN A 207 6.76 -4.96 8.16
C ASN A 207 6.28 -3.51 8.26
N ILE A 208 4.96 -3.26 8.18
CA ILE A 208 4.42 -1.91 8.34
C ILE A 208 4.62 -1.42 9.77
N LEU A 209 4.42 -2.27 10.78
CA LEU A 209 4.65 -1.91 12.17
C LEU A 209 6.12 -1.54 12.39
N ALA A 210 7.05 -2.33 11.86
CA ALA A 210 8.48 -2.06 11.94
C ALA A 210 8.84 -0.72 11.27
N ILE A 211 8.29 -0.45 10.08
CA ILE A 211 8.50 0.83 9.37
C ILE A 211 7.97 2.00 10.20
N LEU A 212 6.74 1.90 10.72
CA LEU A 212 6.13 2.97 11.52
C LEU A 212 6.89 3.19 12.84
N HIS A 213 7.39 2.12 13.46
CA HIS A 213 8.25 2.21 14.65
C HIS A 213 9.55 2.95 14.31
N GLU A 214 10.27 2.49 13.28
CA GLU A 214 11.55 3.08 12.85
C GLU A 214 11.41 4.55 12.47
N LEU A 215 10.31 4.92 11.79
CA LEU A 215 10.01 6.32 11.47
C LEU A 215 9.73 7.17 12.72
N THR A 216 9.13 6.58 13.76
CA THR A 216 8.73 7.32 14.98
C THR A 216 9.88 7.43 15.99
N THR A 217 10.70 6.38 16.14
CA THR A 217 11.73 6.29 17.19
C THR A 217 13.15 6.45 16.67
N GLY A 218 13.38 6.29 15.35
CA GLY A 218 14.71 6.18 14.77
C GLY A 218 15.42 4.85 15.07
N GLU A 219 14.76 3.92 15.77
CA GLU A 219 15.33 2.64 16.19
C GLU A 219 14.67 1.46 15.47
N LYS A 220 15.51 0.47 15.14
CA LYS A 220 15.06 -0.77 14.51
C LYS A 220 14.08 -1.50 15.41
N TYR A 221 12.92 -1.87 14.87
CA TYR A 221 11.95 -2.67 15.61
C TYR A 221 12.46 -4.10 15.85
N VAL A 222 12.31 -4.58 17.08
CA VAL A 222 12.70 -5.94 17.49
C VAL A 222 11.49 -6.62 18.10
N LEU A 223 11.19 -7.84 17.64
CA LEU A 223 10.09 -8.62 18.21
C LEU A 223 10.29 -8.83 19.72
N PRO A 224 9.25 -8.65 20.54
CA PRO A 224 9.29 -9.05 21.93
C PRO A 224 9.64 -10.54 22.02
N LYS A 225 10.69 -10.87 22.78
CA LYS A 225 11.02 -12.29 23.02
C LYS A 225 9.85 -12.94 23.76
N PRO A 226 9.40 -14.13 23.37
CA PRO A 226 8.36 -14.84 24.11
C PRO A 226 8.84 -15.01 25.56
N SER A 227 8.04 -14.54 26.52
CA SER A 227 8.24 -14.85 27.92
C SER A 227 8.05 -16.36 28.12
N LYS A 228 8.74 -16.95 29.11
CA LYS A 228 8.69 -18.40 29.42
C LYS A 228 7.28 -18.96 29.67
N GLU A 229 6.30 -18.10 29.90
CA GLU A 229 4.88 -18.46 30.05
C GLU A 229 4.17 -18.75 28.71
N THR A 230 4.71 -18.28 27.60
CA THR A 230 4.16 -18.51 26.26
C THR A 230 4.60 -19.87 25.71
N GLU A 231 5.83 -20.30 26.03
CA GLU A 231 6.35 -21.62 25.67
C GLU A 231 5.62 -22.77 26.39
N SER A 232 5.09 -22.54 27.59
CA SER A 232 4.30 -23.55 28.31
C SER A 232 2.90 -23.73 27.72
N LYS A 233 2.27 -22.65 27.22
CA LYS A 233 0.96 -22.74 26.53
C LYS A 233 1.07 -23.40 25.16
N GLU A 234 2.13 -23.13 24.39
CA GLU A 234 2.35 -23.80 23.10
C GLU A 234 2.70 -25.29 23.25
N LYS A 235 3.42 -25.68 24.32
CA LYS A 235 3.67 -27.10 24.61
C LYS A 235 2.44 -27.83 25.11
N ALA A 236 1.61 -27.21 25.95
CA ALA A 236 0.38 -27.80 26.45
C ALA A 236 -0.65 -28.09 25.35
N ASN A 237 -0.72 -27.26 24.30
CA ASN A 237 -1.60 -27.51 23.15
C ASN A 237 -1.10 -28.60 22.18
N SER A 238 0.14 -29.09 22.35
CA SER A 238 0.74 -30.12 21.49
C SER A 238 0.64 -31.55 22.06
N GLU A 239 0.32 -31.70 23.35
CA GLU A 239 0.19 -33.01 24.01
C GLU A 239 -1.16 -33.14 24.73
N GLY A 240 -2.15 -33.71 24.05
CA GLY A 240 -3.35 -34.24 24.69
C GLY A 240 -4.68 -33.80 24.09
N ALA A 241 -5.02 -34.30 22.90
CA ALA A 241 -6.42 -34.35 22.48
C ALA A 241 -7.15 -35.40 23.33
N LYS A 242 -7.85 -34.96 24.37
CA LYS A 242 -8.92 -35.73 25.01
C LYS A 242 -10.08 -34.80 25.32
N LEU A 243 -11.23 -35.09 24.70
CA LEU A 243 -12.50 -34.43 24.94
C LEU A 243 -12.93 -34.62 26.40
N GLU A 244 -13.12 -33.52 27.12
CA GLU A 244 -14.10 -33.42 28.21
C GLU A 244 -14.80 -32.06 28.07
N GLU A 245 -16.14 -32.09 27.98
CA GLU A 245 -17.02 -30.91 28.04
C GLU A 245 -16.90 -30.28 29.43
N ILE A 246 -16.60 -28.98 29.49
CA ILE A 246 -16.75 -28.17 30.71
C ILE A 246 -17.47 -26.88 30.34
N THR A 247 -18.57 -26.68 31.04
CA THR A 247 -19.57 -25.61 31.00
C THR A 247 -19.00 -24.24 31.36
N GLU A 248 -19.42 -23.22 30.58
CA GLU A 248 -19.18 -21.79 30.75
C GLU A 248 -20.17 -21.19 31.75
N GLU A 249 -19.86 -21.15 33.05
CA GLU A 249 -20.50 -20.25 34.02
C GLU A 249 -19.44 -19.96 35.10
N ASP A 250 -19.01 -18.69 35.25
CA ASP A 250 -18.32 -18.07 36.42
C ASP A 250 -17.27 -16.97 36.10
N GLU A 251 -17.25 -16.37 34.90
CA GLU A 251 -16.39 -15.18 34.62
C GLU A 251 -17.15 -13.86 34.34
N GLU A 252 -18.49 -13.85 34.37
CA GLU A 252 -19.29 -12.67 34.00
C GLU A 252 -19.58 -11.67 35.14
N GLU A 253 -19.34 -11.99 36.41
CA GLU A 253 -19.76 -11.11 37.53
C GLU A 253 -18.74 -10.03 37.95
N GLU A 254 -17.48 -10.07 37.51
CA GLU A 254 -16.46 -9.08 37.94
C GLU A 254 -16.23 -7.90 36.97
N GLU A 255 -16.74 -7.95 35.73
CA GLU A 255 -16.58 -6.86 34.75
C GLU A 255 -17.69 -5.79 34.81
N GLU A 256 -18.90 -6.13 35.24
CA GLU A 256 -20.04 -5.21 35.28
C GLU A 256 -19.95 -4.14 36.40
N GLU A 257 -19.22 -4.38 37.49
CA GLU A 257 -19.08 -3.40 38.57
C GLU A 257 -18.05 -2.28 38.27
N LYS A 258 -17.19 -2.45 37.26
CA LYS A 258 -16.18 -1.44 36.87
C LYS A 258 -16.66 -0.49 35.78
N SER A 259 -17.60 -0.91 34.92
CA SER A 259 -18.18 -0.05 33.88
C SER A 259 -19.12 1.02 34.46
N ASN A 260 -19.93 0.66 35.46
CA ASN A 260 -20.95 1.54 36.04
C ASN A 260 -20.41 2.72 36.87
N LYS A 261 -19.12 2.76 37.23
CA LYS A 261 -18.53 3.91 37.95
C LYS A 261 -17.91 4.99 37.04
N ASN A 262 -17.72 4.71 35.76
CA ASN A 262 -17.14 5.68 34.82
C ASN A 262 -18.22 6.52 34.10
N GLU A 263 -19.45 6.03 33.97
CA GLU A 263 -20.52 6.73 33.23
C GLU A 263 -21.17 7.89 34.02
N GLU A 264 -21.05 7.94 35.34
CA GLU A 264 -21.66 9.02 36.16
C GLU A 264 -20.79 10.28 36.32
N LYS A 265 -19.61 10.37 35.69
CA LYS A 265 -18.74 11.56 35.77
C LYS A 265 -18.59 12.38 34.49
N GLU A 266 -19.17 11.97 33.36
CA GLU A 266 -19.00 12.67 32.07
C GLU A 266 -20.19 13.54 31.63
N LEU A 267 -21.22 13.73 32.47
CA LEU A 267 -22.46 14.41 32.06
C LEU A 267 -22.65 15.86 32.55
N GLU A 268 -21.66 16.49 33.18
CA GLU A 268 -21.75 17.91 33.56
C GLU A 268 -20.45 18.67 33.26
N GLU A 269 -20.24 19.03 31.98
CA GLU A 269 -19.51 20.25 31.60
C GLU A 269 -19.76 20.57 30.11
N ASN A 270 -20.96 21.07 29.80
CA ASN A 270 -21.27 21.69 28.52
C ASN A 270 -21.28 23.21 28.72
N GLY A 271 -20.15 23.85 28.45
CA GLY A 271 -19.96 25.30 28.44
C GLY A 271 -19.00 25.69 27.31
N GLU A 272 -19.45 26.60 26.46
CA GLU A 272 -18.78 27.18 25.28
C GLU A 272 -17.26 27.40 25.42
N SER A 273 -16.45 26.84 24.51
CA SER A 273 -15.20 27.48 24.07
C SER A 273 -14.58 26.81 22.84
N ASP A 274 -14.26 27.67 21.85
CA ASP A 274 -13.19 27.63 20.86
C ASP A 274 -12.84 26.34 20.08
N GLN A 275 -12.64 26.55 18.78
CA GLN A 275 -12.03 25.59 17.86
C GLN A 275 -10.59 25.29 18.31
N THR A 276 -10.43 24.33 19.22
CA THR A 276 -9.14 23.73 19.52
C THR A 276 -8.70 22.90 18.32
N SER A 277 -7.61 23.34 17.70
CA SER A 277 -6.83 22.58 16.73
C SER A 277 -6.49 21.22 17.34
N VAL A 278 -7.04 20.15 16.77
CA VAL A 278 -6.62 18.78 17.10
C VAL A 278 -5.14 18.70 16.77
N GLU A 279 -4.28 18.60 17.79
CA GLU A 279 -2.84 18.42 17.60
C GLU A 279 -2.62 17.13 16.81
N HIS A 280 -2.19 17.27 15.56
CA HIS A 280 -1.80 16.14 14.76
C HIS A 280 -0.40 15.71 15.19
N GLU A 281 -0.28 14.53 15.81
CA GLU A 281 1.01 13.83 15.94
C GLU A 281 1.49 13.40 14.55
N ASN A 282 2.08 14.35 13.82
CA ASN A 282 2.82 14.05 12.61
C ASN A 282 4.16 13.42 13.01
N ILE A 283 4.59 12.39 12.28
CA ILE A 283 5.91 11.82 12.50
C ILE A 283 6.94 12.86 12.03
N PRO A 284 7.81 13.39 12.91
CA PRO A 284 8.81 14.37 12.52
C PRO A 284 9.84 13.66 11.63
N ILE A 285 10.03 14.19 10.41
CA ILE A 285 11.08 13.72 9.51
C ILE A 285 12.08 14.86 9.37
N GLU A 286 13.17 14.78 10.13
CA GLU A 286 14.27 15.74 10.08
C GLU A 286 15.05 15.58 8.77
N ASP A 287 15.57 16.68 8.23
CA ASP A 287 16.42 16.73 7.03
C ASP A 287 15.83 16.14 5.74
N VAL A 288 14.51 15.94 5.67
CA VAL A 288 13.83 15.44 4.47
C VAL A 288 12.83 16.45 3.94
N LYS A 289 12.92 16.74 2.63
CA LYS A 289 11.95 17.54 1.90
C LYS A 289 11.43 16.77 0.68
N ILE A 290 10.11 16.67 0.58
CA ILE A 290 9.38 15.98 -0.49
C ILE A 290 8.70 17.03 -1.37
N HIS A 291 9.16 17.12 -2.62
CA HIS A 291 8.60 18.04 -3.60
C HIS A 291 7.70 17.30 -4.59
N PHE A 292 6.44 17.72 -4.68
CA PHE A 292 5.49 17.19 -5.66
C PHE A 292 5.64 17.94 -6.98
N LEU A 293 5.89 17.18 -8.06
CA LEU A 293 6.04 17.73 -9.40
C LEU A 293 4.76 17.49 -10.22
N PRO A 294 4.41 18.40 -11.16
CA PRO A 294 3.31 18.19 -12.10
C PRO A 294 3.41 16.87 -12.85
N ILE A 295 2.28 16.25 -13.21
CA ILE A 295 2.21 14.89 -13.80
C ILE A 295 3.08 14.75 -15.07
N GLY A 296 3.19 15.81 -15.86
CA GLY A 296 3.99 15.83 -17.10
C GLY A 296 5.49 16.08 -16.90
N SER A 297 5.96 16.27 -15.67
CA SER A 297 7.30 16.82 -15.40
C SER A 297 8.42 15.91 -15.87
N ALA A 298 8.26 14.58 -15.84
CA ALA A 298 9.30 13.63 -16.27
C ALA A 298 9.83 13.91 -17.69
N ARG A 299 8.99 14.43 -18.59
CA ARG A 299 9.35 14.74 -19.99
C ARG A 299 10.07 16.07 -20.17
N GLU A 300 9.96 16.95 -19.18
CA GLU A 300 10.42 18.34 -19.27
C GLU A 300 11.43 18.71 -18.20
N ILE A 301 11.73 17.78 -17.28
CA ILE A 301 12.59 18.02 -16.13
C ILE A 301 14.01 18.39 -16.57
N ASN A 302 14.49 17.80 -17.66
CA ASN A 302 15.78 18.09 -18.30
C ASN A 302 15.87 19.52 -18.85
N LYS A 303 14.75 20.16 -19.20
CA LYS A 303 14.72 21.53 -19.71
C LYS A 303 14.92 22.58 -18.62
N LYS A 304 14.76 22.20 -17.35
CA LYS A 304 14.87 23.12 -16.21
C LYS A 304 16.27 23.03 -15.61
N GLY A 305 17.07 24.10 -15.79
CA GLY A 305 18.47 24.14 -15.36
C GLY A 305 18.72 23.79 -13.89
N LYS A 306 17.75 24.08 -12.99
CA LYS A 306 17.85 23.76 -11.55
C LYS A 306 17.94 22.26 -11.23
N TYR A 307 17.55 21.38 -12.16
CA TYR A 307 17.64 19.92 -11.98
C TYR A 307 18.86 19.30 -12.66
N LYS A 308 19.65 20.10 -13.38
CA LYS A 308 20.84 19.59 -14.08
C LYS A 308 21.85 19.07 -13.04
N GLY A 309 22.27 17.82 -13.19
CA GLY A 309 23.25 17.22 -12.28
C GLY A 309 22.75 16.98 -10.85
N LEU A 310 21.44 17.02 -10.60
CA LEU A 310 20.90 17.05 -9.23
C LEU A 310 20.69 15.66 -8.63
N PHE A 311 20.26 14.68 -9.41
CA PHE A 311 19.73 13.43 -8.84
C PHE A 311 20.79 12.35 -8.68
N ASN A 312 21.04 11.93 -7.44
CA ASN A 312 21.93 10.80 -7.11
C ASN A 312 21.26 9.44 -7.31
N ILE A 313 19.94 9.36 -7.09
CA ILE A 313 19.16 8.13 -7.28
C ILE A 313 17.96 8.47 -8.16
N ILE A 314 17.77 7.68 -9.21
CA ILE A 314 16.64 7.79 -10.13
C ILE A 314 15.92 6.45 -10.10
N TYR A 315 14.65 6.48 -9.72
CA TYR A 315 13.79 5.30 -9.72
C TYR A 315 12.73 5.43 -10.81
N LEU A 316 12.56 4.37 -11.60
CA LEU A 316 11.56 4.29 -12.65
C LEU A 316 10.71 3.02 -12.45
N SER A 317 9.40 3.20 -12.34
CA SER A 317 8.47 2.07 -12.37
C SER A 317 8.49 1.38 -13.74
N ASN A 318 8.02 0.14 -13.78
CA ASN A 318 7.96 -0.62 -15.03
C ASN A 318 7.09 0.08 -16.10
N SER A 319 6.07 0.81 -15.68
CA SER A 319 5.18 1.61 -16.54
C SER A 319 5.82 2.90 -17.06
N MET A 320 6.91 3.37 -16.44
CA MET A 320 7.54 4.66 -16.72
C MET A 320 8.97 4.53 -17.27
N VAL A 321 9.47 3.30 -17.46
CA VAL A 321 10.84 3.05 -17.92
C VAL A 321 11.16 3.67 -19.29
N HIS A 322 10.14 3.89 -20.12
CA HIS A 322 10.27 4.57 -21.42
C HIS A 322 10.74 6.03 -21.32
N TYR A 323 10.73 6.64 -20.13
CA TYR A 323 11.33 7.96 -19.89
C TYR A 323 12.85 7.92 -19.74
N LEU A 324 13.46 6.73 -19.60
CA LEU A 324 14.91 6.56 -19.58
C LEU A 324 15.50 6.82 -20.98
N THR A 325 15.72 8.09 -21.26
CA THR A 325 16.18 8.62 -22.54
C THR A 325 17.46 9.43 -22.35
N GLU A 326 18.16 9.71 -23.44
CA GLU A 326 19.39 10.54 -23.39
C GLU A 326 19.12 11.94 -22.82
N ASP A 327 17.93 12.50 -23.07
CA ASP A 327 17.48 13.75 -22.49
C ASP A 327 17.47 13.73 -20.95
N LEU A 328 17.03 12.62 -20.35
CA LEU A 328 16.96 12.46 -18.90
C LEU A 328 18.37 12.39 -18.27
N ARG A 329 19.38 11.97 -19.01
CA ARG A 329 20.80 11.94 -18.57
C ARG A 329 21.28 13.29 -18.03
N ALA A 330 20.73 14.39 -18.53
CA ALA A 330 21.11 15.74 -18.13
C ALA A 330 20.86 16.01 -16.64
N VAL A 331 19.88 15.34 -16.03
CA VAL A 331 19.53 15.55 -14.62
C VAL A 331 20.27 14.65 -13.64
N PHE A 332 21.01 13.65 -14.13
CA PHE A 332 21.77 12.73 -13.28
C PHE A 332 22.98 13.44 -12.68
N ALA A 333 23.23 13.24 -11.39
CA ALA A 333 24.50 13.63 -10.76
C ALA A 333 25.69 12.92 -11.45
N ASP A 334 26.92 13.39 -11.17
CA ASP A 334 28.12 12.83 -11.79
C ASP A 334 28.32 11.35 -11.49
N GLN A 335 27.87 10.93 -10.31
CA GLN A 335 27.67 9.54 -9.93
C GLN A 335 26.22 9.36 -9.52
N ALA A 336 25.48 8.54 -10.28
CA ALA A 336 24.08 8.28 -10.01
C ALA A 336 23.75 6.79 -10.10
N MET A 337 22.75 6.36 -9.33
CA MET A 337 22.15 5.04 -9.43
C MET A 337 20.79 5.14 -10.11
N VAL A 338 20.60 4.36 -11.17
CA VAL A 338 19.30 4.20 -11.83
C VAL A 338 18.72 2.86 -11.41
N ILE A 339 17.53 2.88 -10.83
CA ILE A 339 16.78 1.72 -10.38
C ILE A 339 15.52 1.62 -11.25
N THR A 340 15.28 0.47 -11.86
CA THR A 340 14.06 0.23 -12.64
C THR A 340 13.34 -0.97 -12.10
N GLU A 341 12.02 -0.89 -11.93
CA GLU A 341 11.23 -2.08 -11.63
C GLU A 341 11.23 -3.06 -12.81
N THR A 342 11.23 -4.35 -12.49
CA THR A 342 11.02 -5.40 -13.48
C THR A 342 9.53 -5.66 -13.68
N ALA A 343 9.22 -6.52 -14.64
CA ALA A 343 7.88 -7.05 -14.85
C ALA A 343 7.61 -8.32 -14.02
N ARG A 344 8.39 -8.59 -12.96
CA ARG A 344 8.32 -9.82 -12.15
C ARG A 344 6.89 -10.19 -11.81
N PHE A 345 6.12 -9.25 -11.25
CA PHE A 345 4.74 -9.49 -10.81
C PHE A 345 3.66 -9.02 -11.78
N MET A 346 4.00 -8.78 -13.06
CA MET A 346 2.99 -8.65 -14.11
C MET A 346 2.55 -10.06 -14.52
N LEU A 347 1.64 -10.67 -13.73
CA LEU A 347 1.23 -12.07 -13.88
C LEU A 347 0.60 -12.37 -15.25
N GLU A 348 0.17 -11.36 -15.99
CA GLU A 348 -0.34 -11.52 -17.35
C GLU A 348 0.74 -11.85 -18.38
N LEU A 349 2.00 -11.49 -18.08
CA LEU A 349 3.11 -11.71 -18.98
C LEU A 349 3.66 -13.12 -18.87
N LYS A 350 4.02 -13.67 -20.03
CA LYS A 350 4.79 -14.91 -20.12
C LYS A 350 6.26 -14.67 -19.76
N THR A 351 6.95 -15.73 -19.39
CA THR A 351 8.38 -15.69 -19.05
C THR A 351 9.22 -15.02 -20.14
N GLU A 352 8.96 -15.33 -21.41
CA GLU A 352 9.70 -14.74 -22.54
C GLU A 352 9.47 -13.24 -22.64
N GLN A 353 8.26 -12.76 -22.35
CA GLN A 353 7.92 -11.33 -22.37
C GLN A 353 8.59 -10.59 -21.21
N CYS A 354 8.68 -11.21 -20.03
CA CYS A 354 9.43 -10.65 -18.90
C CYS A 354 10.93 -10.54 -19.23
N GLN A 355 11.50 -11.55 -19.90
CA GLN A 355 12.89 -11.53 -20.35
C GLN A 355 13.13 -10.47 -21.43
N GLU A 356 12.22 -10.35 -22.40
CA GLU A 356 12.29 -9.31 -23.44
C GLU A 356 12.23 -7.91 -22.82
N PHE A 357 11.36 -7.70 -21.82
CA PHE A 357 11.28 -6.45 -21.07
C PHE A 357 12.63 -6.13 -20.40
N LEU A 358 13.22 -7.10 -19.68
CA LEU A 358 14.53 -6.94 -19.03
C LEU A 358 15.63 -6.55 -20.03
N SER A 359 15.66 -7.21 -21.19
CA SER A 359 16.61 -6.91 -22.26
C SER A 359 16.42 -5.49 -22.81
N LYS A 360 15.16 -5.07 -23.06
CA LYS A 360 14.83 -3.71 -23.52
C LYS A 360 15.27 -2.65 -22.52
N VAL A 361 14.95 -2.84 -21.24
CA VAL A 361 15.32 -1.89 -20.17
C VAL A 361 16.84 -1.79 -20.04
N THR A 362 17.55 -2.92 -20.12
CA THR A 362 19.02 -2.95 -20.11
C THR A 362 19.60 -2.19 -21.31
N GLY A 363 19.01 -2.35 -22.49
CA GLY A 363 19.38 -1.60 -23.69
C GLY A 363 19.15 -0.09 -23.54
N MET A 364 18.01 0.32 -22.99
CA MET A 364 17.70 1.73 -22.70
C MET A 364 18.71 2.33 -21.72
N ALA A 365 19.01 1.65 -20.61
CA ALA A 365 19.98 2.12 -19.62
C ALA A 365 21.38 2.24 -20.22
N THR A 366 21.80 1.27 -21.03
CA THR A 366 23.11 1.28 -21.69
C THR A 366 23.21 2.43 -22.71
N ALA A 367 22.14 2.72 -23.44
CA ALA A 367 22.09 3.84 -24.38
C ALA A 367 22.25 5.22 -23.69
N VAL A 368 21.81 5.33 -22.44
CA VAL A 368 21.97 6.54 -21.60
C VAL A 368 23.39 6.62 -20.96
N GLY A 369 24.22 5.59 -21.17
CA GLY A 369 25.59 5.52 -20.64
C GLY A 369 25.68 4.90 -19.25
N CYS A 370 24.64 4.22 -18.78
CA CYS A 370 24.69 3.47 -17.53
C CYS A 370 25.39 2.11 -17.73
N GLN A 371 26.05 1.65 -16.68
CA GLN A 371 26.69 0.34 -16.59
C GLN A 371 25.81 -0.60 -15.74
N ILE A 372 25.70 -1.85 -16.17
CA ILE A 372 24.93 -2.87 -15.47
C ILE A 372 25.67 -3.25 -14.18
N THR A 373 24.98 -3.19 -13.04
CA THR A 373 25.57 -3.61 -11.75
C THR A 373 25.38 -5.10 -11.49
N SER A 374 24.28 -5.68 -11.95
CA SER A 374 24.01 -7.13 -11.90
C SER A 374 23.13 -7.56 -13.06
N HIS A 375 23.39 -8.75 -13.62
CA HIS A 375 22.45 -9.38 -14.55
C HIS A 375 21.24 -9.87 -13.74
N GLY A 376 20.09 -9.20 -13.90
CA GLY A 376 18.87 -9.58 -13.21
C GLY A 376 18.19 -10.81 -13.82
N ASP A 377 17.49 -11.56 -12.98
CA ASP A 377 16.56 -12.62 -13.36
C ASP A 377 15.14 -12.05 -13.43
N ALA A 378 14.52 -12.15 -14.61
CA ALA A 378 13.22 -11.53 -14.91
C ALA A 378 12.06 -12.03 -14.03
N LEU A 379 12.18 -13.20 -13.39
CA LEU A 379 11.14 -13.77 -12.52
C LEU A 379 11.50 -13.72 -11.04
N LYS A 380 12.75 -13.41 -10.69
CA LYS A 380 13.20 -13.38 -9.29
C LYS A 380 13.54 -11.99 -8.78
N ASP A 381 14.03 -11.11 -9.64
CA ASP A 381 14.42 -9.78 -9.23
C ASP A 381 13.29 -8.78 -9.46
N SER A 382 12.91 -8.05 -8.42
CA SER A 382 11.91 -6.97 -8.52
C SER A 382 12.48 -5.69 -9.12
N PHE A 383 13.82 -5.53 -9.08
CA PHE A 383 14.50 -4.32 -9.52
C PHE A 383 15.79 -4.63 -10.28
N LEU A 384 16.08 -3.83 -11.30
CA LEU A 384 17.39 -3.74 -11.93
C LEU A 384 18.10 -2.49 -11.43
N ARG A 385 19.41 -2.59 -11.24
CA ARG A 385 20.25 -1.50 -10.78
C ARG A 385 21.36 -1.23 -11.79
N PHE A 386 21.49 0.04 -12.15
CA PHE A 386 22.50 0.52 -13.07
C PHE A 386 23.27 1.67 -12.45
N ARG A 387 24.56 1.74 -12.73
CA ARG A 387 25.46 2.81 -12.27
C ARG A 387 25.76 3.76 -13.42
N PHE A 388 25.56 5.04 -13.21
CA PHE A 388 25.92 6.08 -14.15
C PHE A 388 27.16 6.83 -13.65
N GLU A 389 28.13 7.01 -14.53
CA GLU A 389 29.31 7.86 -14.27
C GLU A 389 29.51 8.81 -15.45
N ARG A 390 29.51 10.11 -15.15
CA ARG A 390 29.73 11.14 -16.17
C ARG A 390 31.19 11.13 -16.58
N LYS A 391 31.47 10.71 -17.80
CA LYS A 391 32.82 10.84 -18.39
C LYS A 391 33.14 12.34 -18.50
N THR A 392 34.15 12.78 -17.75
CA THR A 392 34.74 14.13 -17.78
C THR A 392 35.38 14.45 -19.11
#